data_AF-A0A8T5P3D1-F1
#
_entry.id   AF-A0A8T5P3D1-F1
#
_cell.length_a   1.000
_cell.length_b   1.000
_cell.length_c   1.000
_cell.angle_alpha   90.00
_cell.angle_beta   90.00
_cell.angle_gamma   90.00
#
_symmetry.space_group_name_H-M   'P 1'
#
loop_
_entity.id
_entity.type
_entity.pdbx_description
1 polymer ?
#
loop_
_entity_poly.entity_id
_entity_poly.type
_entity_poly.pdbx_seq_one_letter_code
_entity_poly.pdbx_strand_id
1 'polypeptide(L)'
;MTDGLEIFGKTIWDTVYMDYRIIAVVAIISIILFLVGMYIQLSKWGRGIPEGATKPIGASGALKMIISKTFENGIGPALEILILDVLFQRRIFRRRKLEWFMHICIFWGWIGLLILTIVAAASEFYGPFVLGVGPEFFIGMSKFLELPNDIFGYMLVLGIVIAIARRLFSTGKDVKARNADVDWILIIGLVIVVATGFYAQYLRTEVYDVVSRGLISDYPAGFFNNSIVMFHEVFTMLFCIAYLPFSKYFHMIAAPLTILVNKGGE
;
A
#
# COMPACT_ATOMS: atom_id res chain seq x y z
N MET A 1 -18.12 16.59 -20.96
CA MET A 1 -17.90 15.60 -19.88
C MET A 1 -18.46 16.21 -18.61
N THR A 2 -19.04 15.42 -17.72
CA THR A 2 -19.42 15.91 -16.38
C THR A 2 -18.15 16.15 -15.58
N ASP A 3 -18.02 17.23 -14.82
CA ASP A 3 -16.82 17.52 -14.00
C ASP A 3 -16.68 16.62 -12.76
N GLY A 4 -17.33 15.45 -12.76
CA GLY A 4 -17.39 14.55 -11.62
C GLY A 4 -18.51 13.52 -11.61
N LEU A 5 -18.61 12.80 -10.49
CA LEU A 5 -19.63 11.81 -10.15
C LEU A 5 -20.52 12.33 -9.02
N GLU A 6 -21.84 12.32 -9.24
CA GLU A 6 -22.80 12.67 -8.19
C GLU A 6 -23.14 11.47 -7.31
N ILE A 7 -22.98 11.63 -6.00
CA ILE A 7 -23.25 10.63 -4.98
C ILE A 7 -24.04 11.30 -3.85
N PHE A 8 -25.27 10.84 -3.59
CA PHE A 8 -26.17 11.36 -2.56
C PHE A 8 -26.37 12.90 -2.61
N GLY A 9 -26.47 13.48 -3.81
CA GLY A 9 -26.65 14.93 -3.99
C GLY A 9 -25.38 15.76 -3.77
N LYS A 10 -24.22 15.11 -3.67
CA LYS A 10 -22.90 15.72 -3.58
C LYS A 10 -22.05 15.31 -4.77
N THR A 11 -21.27 16.22 -5.32
CA THR A 11 -20.37 15.92 -6.45
C THR A 11 -19.00 15.55 -5.91
N ILE A 12 -18.44 14.45 -6.42
CA ILE A 12 -17.01 14.15 -6.34
C ILE A 12 -16.40 14.54 -7.68
N TRP A 13 -15.44 15.45 -7.66
CA TRP A 13 -14.90 16.04 -8.89
C TRP A 13 -13.82 15.18 -9.53
N ASP A 14 -13.72 15.24 -10.86
CA ASP A 14 -12.69 14.57 -11.68
C ASP A 14 -11.31 15.24 -11.55
N THR A 15 -10.87 15.45 -10.31
CA THR A 15 -9.62 16.12 -9.93
C THR A 15 -8.42 15.18 -9.92
N VAL A 16 -8.64 13.89 -10.19
CA VAL A 16 -7.61 12.83 -10.20
C VAL A 16 -7.06 12.55 -11.59
N TYR A 17 -7.06 13.56 -12.46
CA TYR A 17 -6.57 13.49 -13.86
C TYR A 17 -7.35 12.53 -14.78
N MET A 18 -8.36 11.86 -14.28
CA MET A 18 -9.17 10.88 -15.00
C MET A 18 -10.60 10.82 -14.45
N ASP A 19 -11.50 10.20 -15.21
CA ASP A 19 -12.90 10.01 -14.85
C ASP A 19 -13.01 9.21 -13.54
N TYR A 20 -13.62 9.83 -12.53
CA TYR A 20 -13.76 9.28 -11.20
C TYR A 20 -14.53 7.96 -11.18
N ARG A 21 -15.44 7.73 -12.13
CA ARG A 21 -16.20 6.47 -12.24
C ARG A 21 -15.28 5.28 -12.45
N ILE A 22 -14.21 5.46 -13.21
CA ILE A 22 -13.21 4.41 -13.47
C ILE A 22 -12.49 4.09 -12.16
N ILE A 23 -12.02 5.11 -11.46
CA ILE A 23 -11.34 4.95 -10.16
C ILE A 23 -12.27 4.27 -9.16
N ALA A 24 -13.51 4.75 -9.03
CA ALA A 24 -14.50 4.22 -8.09
C ALA A 24 -14.78 2.73 -8.35
N VAL A 25 -15.01 2.33 -9.60
CA VAL A 25 -15.25 0.93 -9.96
C VAL A 25 -14.04 0.05 -9.63
N VAL A 26 -12.83 0.48 -10.02
CA VAL A 26 -11.60 -0.29 -9.77
C VAL A 26 -11.28 -0.36 -8.27
N ALA A 27 -11.48 0.72 -7.53
CA ALA A 27 -11.30 0.76 -6.08
C ALA A 27 -12.28 -0.18 -5.37
N ILE A 28 -13.57 -0.17 -5.73
CA ILE A 28 -14.58 -1.08 -5.17
C ILE A 28 -14.19 -2.54 -5.43
N ILE A 29 -13.84 -2.87 -6.67
CA ILE A 29 -13.38 -4.23 -7.03
C ILE A 29 -12.15 -4.61 -6.20
N SER A 30 -11.17 -3.72 -6.11
CA SER A 30 -9.92 -3.98 -5.39
C SER A 30 -10.14 -4.19 -3.89
N ILE A 31 -11.01 -3.39 -3.27
CA ILE A 31 -11.39 -3.51 -1.87
C ILE A 31 -12.15 -4.82 -1.62
N ILE A 32 -13.12 -5.18 -2.47
CA ILE A 32 -13.86 -6.45 -2.35
C ILE A 32 -12.90 -7.64 -2.41
N LEU A 33 -12.02 -7.67 -3.42
CA LEU A 33 -11.03 -8.74 -3.57
C LEU A 33 -10.06 -8.78 -2.38
N PHE A 34 -9.62 -7.62 -1.89
CA PHE A 34 -8.80 -7.53 -0.68
C PHE A 34 -9.51 -8.14 0.53
N LEU A 35 -10.76 -7.73 0.81
CA LEU A 35 -11.53 -8.20 1.95
C LEU A 35 -11.83 -9.71 1.87
N VAL A 36 -12.19 -10.21 0.70
CA VAL A 36 -12.38 -11.65 0.45
C VAL A 36 -11.08 -12.41 0.68
N GLY A 37 -9.96 -11.90 0.18
CA GLY A 37 -8.64 -12.49 0.40
C GLY A 37 -8.25 -12.51 1.87
N MET A 38 -8.46 -11.41 2.60
CA MET A 38 -8.24 -11.34 4.04
C MET A 38 -9.10 -12.35 4.80
N TYR A 39 -10.39 -12.50 4.44
CA TYR A 39 -11.27 -13.52 5.01
C TYR A 39 -10.74 -14.94 4.75
N ILE A 40 -10.28 -15.23 3.53
CA ILE A 40 -9.70 -16.52 3.17
C ILE A 40 -8.44 -16.80 4.00
N GLN A 41 -7.57 -15.81 4.20
CA GLN A 41 -6.36 -15.99 5.00
C GLN A 41 -6.67 -16.21 6.49
N LEU A 42 -7.59 -15.45 7.06
CA LEU A 42 -8.07 -15.68 8.43
C LEU A 42 -8.73 -17.05 8.57
N SER A 43 -9.51 -17.46 7.57
CA SER A 43 -10.14 -18.79 7.54
C SER A 43 -9.09 -19.90 7.52
N LYS A 44 -8.03 -19.77 6.71
CA LYS A 44 -6.90 -20.71 6.69
C LYS A 44 -6.21 -20.81 8.04
N TRP A 45 -5.91 -19.68 8.69
CA TRP A 45 -5.33 -19.69 10.03
C TRP A 45 -6.27 -20.31 11.07
N GLY A 46 -7.57 -20.05 10.97
CA GLY A 46 -8.59 -20.61 11.85
C GLY A 46 -8.91 -22.09 11.64
N ARG A 47 -8.34 -22.74 10.61
CA ARG A 47 -8.41 -24.20 10.43
C ARG A 47 -7.50 -24.94 11.41
N GLY A 48 -6.51 -24.26 11.99
CA GLY A 48 -5.73 -24.80 13.11
C GLY A 48 -6.62 -25.06 14.32
N ILE A 49 -6.31 -26.12 15.08
CA ILE A 49 -6.96 -26.41 16.35
C ILE A 49 -6.00 -25.93 17.45
N PRO A 50 -6.33 -24.83 18.17
CA PRO A 50 -5.51 -24.35 19.27
C PRO A 50 -5.38 -25.39 20.37
N GLU A 51 -4.31 -25.28 21.16
CA GLU A 51 -4.12 -26.12 22.34
C GLU A 51 -5.30 -25.98 23.31
N GLY A 52 -5.87 -27.11 23.73
CA GLY A 52 -7.09 -27.16 24.56
C GLY A 52 -8.41 -27.03 23.81
N ALA A 53 -8.41 -26.81 22.49
CA ALA A 53 -9.62 -26.82 21.66
C ALA A 53 -9.88 -28.20 21.04
N THR A 54 -11.14 -28.54 20.82
CA THR A 54 -11.54 -29.81 20.16
C THR A 54 -11.95 -29.64 18.70
N LYS A 55 -12.11 -28.39 18.23
CA LYS A 55 -12.54 -28.05 16.88
C LYS A 55 -11.81 -26.80 16.36
N PRO A 56 -11.69 -26.63 15.03
CA PRO A 56 -11.19 -25.40 14.44
C PRO A 56 -12.05 -24.19 14.81
N ILE A 57 -11.40 -23.03 14.93
CA ILE A 57 -12.02 -21.79 15.43
C ILE A 57 -12.54 -20.89 14.31
N GLY A 58 -12.21 -21.20 13.05
CA GLY A 58 -12.61 -20.43 11.88
C GLY A 58 -12.03 -19.02 11.83
N ALA A 59 -12.45 -18.23 10.83
CA ALA A 59 -11.88 -16.89 10.59
C ALA A 59 -12.08 -15.92 11.77
N SER A 60 -13.29 -15.89 12.34
CA SER A 60 -13.61 -15.03 13.47
C SER A 60 -12.87 -15.44 14.74
N GLY A 61 -12.71 -16.74 14.98
CA GLY A 61 -11.92 -17.25 16.11
C GLY A 61 -10.43 -16.93 15.94
N ALA A 62 -9.87 -17.09 14.74
CA ALA A 62 -8.48 -16.72 14.45
C ALA A 62 -8.22 -15.24 14.73
N LEU A 63 -9.12 -14.36 14.27
CA LEU A 63 -9.01 -12.92 14.52
C LEU A 63 -9.06 -12.60 16.02
N LYS A 64 -10.01 -13.20 16.75
CA LYS A 64 -10.11 -13.03 18.21
C LYS A 64 -8.85 -13.51 18.93
N MET A 65 -8.27 -14.64 18.50
CA MET A 65 -7.04 -15.19 19.07
C MET A 65 -5.85 -14.26 18.82
N ILE A 66 -5.70 -13.74 17.60
CA ILE A 66 -4.63 -12.78 17.26
C ILE A 66 -4.71 -11.54 18.15
N ILE A 67 -5.91 -10.94 18.28
CA ILE A 67 -6.12 -9.75 19.12
C ILE A 67 -5.83 -10.08 20.59
N SER A 68 -6.43 -11.16 21.10
CA SER A 68 -6.26 -11.56 22.50
C SER A 68 -4.80 -11.83 22.87
N LYS A 69 -4.06 -12.54 22.00
CA LYS A 69 -2.65 -12.85 22.24
C LYS A 69 -1.73 -11.64 22.11
N THR A 70 -2.02 -10.74 21.17
CA THR A 70 -1.26 -9.49 21.01
C THR A 70 -1.29 -8.64 22.28
N PHE A 71 -2.44 -8.57 22.97
CA PHE A 71 -2.63 -7.73 24.15
C PHE A 71 -2.60 -8.50 25.48
N GLU A 72 -2.18 -9.77 25.49
CA GLU A 72 -2.17 -10.64 26.68
C GLU A 72 -1.33 -10.06 27.83
N ASN A 73 -0.24 -9.36 27.50
CA ASN A 73 0.65 -8.70 28.47
C ASN A 73 0.40 -7.18 28.59
N GLY A 74 -0.74 -6.69 28.10
CA GLY A 74 -1.08 -5.27 28.08
C GLY A 74 -0.57 -4.51 26.85
N ILE A 75 -0.97 -3.24 26.76
CA ILE A 75 -0.74 -2.40 25.56
C ILE A 75 0.71 -1.93 25.42
N GLY A 76 1.43 -1.73 26.52
CA GLY A 76 2.81 -1.22 26.52
C GLY A 76 3.78 -2.12 25.73
N PRO A 77 3.91 -3.41 26.08
CA PRO A 77 4.75 -4.34 25.34
C PRO A 77 4.32 -4.50 23.88
N ALA A 78 3.02 -4.52 23.60
CA ALA A 78 2.50 -4.61 22.23
C ALA A 78 2.92 -3.40 21.39
N LEU A 79 2.86 -2.19 21.95
CA LEU A 79 3.32 -0.96 21.29
C LEU A 79 4.84 -0.95 21.09
N GLU A 80 5.61 -1.44 22.06
CA GLU A 80 7.07 -1.56 21.89
C GLU A 80 7.41 -2.45 20.71
N ILE A 81 6.78 -3.63 20.62
CA ILE A 81 6.99 -4.58 19.51
C ILE A 81 6.54 -3.95 18.18
N LEU A 82 5.37 -3.32 18.15
CA LEU A 82 4.86 -2.66 16.95
C LEU A 82 5.82 -1.56 16.47
N ILE A 83 6.27 -0.68 17.37
CA ILE A 83 7.13 0.44 16.97
C ILE A 83 8.52 -0.08 16.62
N LEU A 84 9.18 -0.81 17.53
CA LEU A 84 10.58 -1.15 17.37
C LEU A 84 10.79 -2.33 16.42
N ASP A 85 10.00 -3.39 16.52
CA ASP A 85 10.22 -4.62 15.76
C ASP A 85 9.45 -4.65 14.43
N VAL A 86 8.30 -3.98 14.32
CA VAL A 86 7.54 -3.88 13.06
C VAL A 86 7.91 -2.62 12.28
N LEU A 87 7.69 -1.42 12.83
CA LEU A 87 7.89 -0.16 12.10
C LEU A 87 9.36 0.17 11.85
N PHE A 88 10.23 -0.06 12.84
CA PHE A 88 11.68 0.16 12.72
C PHE A 88 12.48 -1.12 12.44
N GLN A 89 11.84 -2.29 12.40
CA GLN A 89 12.47 -3.56 12.06
C GLN A 89 13.77 -3.86 12.85
N ARG A 90 13.78 -3.52 14.15
CA ARG A 90 14.92 -3.64 15.09
C ARG A 90 15.63 -4.98 15.03
N ARG A 91 14.90 -6.08 14.83
CA ARG A 91 15.49 -7.42 14.71
C ARG A 91 16.39 -7.56 13.49
N ILE A 92 15.98 -7.03 12.34
CA ILE A 92 16.77 -7.06 11.10
C ILE A 92 17.99 -6.14 11.27
N PHE A 93 17.80 -4.97 11.89
CA PHE A 93 18.89 -4.03 12.16
C PHE A 93 20.03 -4.67 12.97
N ARG A 94 19.68 -5.40 14.03
CA ARG A 94 20.66 -6.10 14.90
C ARG A 94 21.39 -7.23 14.18
N ARG A 95 20.78 -7.85 13.16
CA ARG A 95 21.38 -8.97 12.43
C ARG A 95 22.21 -8.53 11.23
N ARG A 96 21.63 -7.70 10.35
CA ARG A 96 22.22 -7.36 9.04
C ARG A 96 21.79 -5.96 8.60
N LYS A 97 22.62 -4.95 8.90
CA LYS A 97 22.35 -3.52 8.65
C LYS A 97 21.97 -3.20 7.19
N LEU A 98 22.61 -3.83 6.20
CA LEU A 98 22.27 -3.61 4.79
C LEU A 98 20.92 -4.23 4.40
N GLU A 99 20.55 -5.39 4.99
CA GLU A 99 19.22 -5.98 4.76
C GLU A 99 18.15 -5.10 5.39
N TRP A 100 18.44 -4.57 6.58
CA TRP A 100 17.56 -3.62 7.25
C TRP A 100 17.38 -2.34 6.44
N PHE A 101 18.46 -1.72 5.95
CA PHE A 101 18.37 -0.48 5.19
C PHE A 101 17.56 -0.66 3.89
N MET A 102 17.79 -1.77 3.18
CA MET A 102 16.98 -2.14 2.03
C MET A 102 15.50 -2.31 2.41
N HIS A 103 15.19 -3.07 3.47
CA HIS A 103 13.80 -3.33 3.87
C HIS A 103 13.10 -2.10 4.44
N ILE A 104 13.79 -1.22 5.17
CA ILE A 104 13.17 -0.02 5.75
C ILE A 104 12.81 0.97 4.63
N CYS A 105 13.65 1.07 3.59
CA CYS A 105 13.36 1.84 2.38
C CYS A 105 12.15 1.27 1.61
N ILE A 106 12.09 -0.06 1.38
CA ILE A 106 10.93 -0.69 0.72
C ILE A 106 9.66 -0.54 1.57
N PHE A 107 9.76 -0.83 2.88
CA PHE A 107 8.63 -0.81 3.79
C PHE A 107 8.03 0.59 3.89
N TRP A 108 8.82 1.60 4.25
CA TRP A 108 8.33 2.97 4.37
C TRP A 108 8.01 3.61 3.02
N GLY A 109 8.76 3.27 1.97
CA GLY A 109 8.42 3.69 0.62
C GLY A 109 7.05 3.19 0.20
N TRP A 110 6.75 1.91 0.41
CA TRP A 110 5.45 1.36 0.04
C TRP A 110 4.31 1.76 0.99
N ILE A 111 4.48 1.59 2.31
CA ILE A 111 3.41 1.89 3.28
C ILE A 111 3.14 3.39 3.36
N GLY A 112 4.17 4.22 3.19
CA GLY A 112 4.05 5.67 3.11
C GLY A 112 3.20 6.07 1.91
N LEU A 113 3.51 5.58 0.71
CA LEU A 113 2.70 5.84 -0.49
C LEU A 113 1.26 5.35 -0.33
N LEU A 114 1.02 4.17 0.27
CA LEU A 114 -0.34 3.69 0.55
C LEU A 114 -1.09 4.65 1.49
N ILE A 115 -0.46 5.08 2.58
CA ILE A 115 -1.07 6.02 3.53
C ILE A 115 -1.40 7.34 2.84
N LEU A 116 -0.48 7.91 2.05
CA LEU A 116 -0.73 9.16 1.33
C LEU A 116 -1.87 9.00 0.31
N THR A 117 -1.97 7.86 -0.36
CA THR A 117 -3.06 7.55 -1.29
C THR A 117 -4.41 7.48 -0.55
N ILE A 118 -4.46 6.83 0.61
CA ILE A 118 -5.67 6.77 1.45
C ILE A 118 -6.04 8.17 1.95
N VAL A 119 -5.08 9.00 2.36
CA VAL A 119 -5.33 10.38 2.79
C VAL A 119 -5.86 11.22 1.63
N ALA A 120 -5.27 11.09 0.44
CA ALA A 120 -5.76 11.76 -0.77
C ALA A 120 -7.20 11.36 -1.07
N ALA A 121 -7.49 10.06 -1.16
CA ALA A 121 -8.85 9.56 -1.37
C ALA A 121 -9.82 10.05 -0.28
N ALA A 122 -9.44 9.97 1.00
CA ALA A 122 -10.29 10.45 2.09
C ALA A 122 -10.58 11.96 1.97
N SER A 123 -9.58 12.76 1.57
CA SER A 123 -9.76 14.21 1.41
C SER A 123 -10.72 14.58 0.27
N GLU A 124 -10.78 13.74 -0.77
CA GLU A 124 -11.71 13.90 -1.90
C GLU A 124 -13.17 13.76 -1.47
N PHE A 125 -13.48 12.86 -0.53
CA PHE A 125 -14.81 12.76 0.07
C PHE A 125 -15.04 13.80 1.19
N TYR A 126 -14.00 14.12 1.96
CA TYR A 126 -14.15 15.01 3.12
C TYR A 126 -14.64 16.41 2.75
N GLY A 127 -14.13 16.98 1.65
CA GLY A 127 -14.58 18.28 1.13
C GLY A 127 -16.10 18.37 0.91
N PRO A 128 -16.67 17.60 -0.02
CA PRO A 128 -18.10 17.69 -0.36
C PRO A 128 -19.03 17.14 0.73
N PHE A 129 -18.65 16.06 1.43
CA PHE A 129 -19.54 15.37 2.37
C PHE A 129 -19.50 15.90 3.80
N VAL A 130 -18.36 16.44 4.25
CA VAL A 130 -18.20 16.93 5.63
C VAL A 130 -18.17 18.45 5.69
N LEU A 131 -17.37 19.09 4.83
CA LEU A 131 -17.24 20.54 4.83
C LEU A 131 -18.29 21.24 3.96
N GLY A 132 -18.91 20.52 3.02
CA GLY A 132 -19.85 21.08 2.06
C GLY A 132 -19.20 22.04 1.06
N VAL A 133 -17.89 21.88 0.84
CA VAL A 133 -17.06 22.72 -0.03
C VAL A 133 -16.79 22.02 -1.36
N GLY A 134 -16.26 22.77 -2.33
CA GLY A 134 -15.89 22.30 -3.66
C GLY A 134 -14.59 21.47 -3.68
N PRO A 135 -13.93 21.34 -4.85
CA PRO A 135 -12.69 20.58 -5.00
C PRO A 135 -11.47 21.20 -4.29
N GLU A 136 -11.57 22.45 -3.82
CA GLU A 136 -10.47 23.21 -3.22
C GLU A 136 -9.79 22.51 -2.04
N PHE A 137 -10.54 21.79 -1.22
CA PHE A 137 -9.97 21.06 -0.08
C PHE A 137 -9.05 19.93 -0.55
N PHE A 138 -9.50 19.16 -1.53
CA PHE A 138 -8.73 18.09 -2.13
C PHE A 138 -7.51 18.65 -2.89
N ILE A 139 -7.68 19.72 -3.65
CA ILE A 139 -6.57 20.37 -4.38
C ILE A 139 -5.48 20.82 -3.40
N GLY A 140 -5.86 21.50 -2.32
CA GLY A 140 -4.91 21.92 -1.27
C GLY A 140 -4.21 20.74 -0.60
N MET A 141 -4.96 19.68 -0.26
CA MET A 141 -4.39 18.47 0.32
C MET A 141 -3.42 17.78 -0.64
N SER A 142 -3.79 17.62 -1.91
CA SER A 142 -2.96 16.95 -2.92
C SER A 142 -1.61 17.62 -3.11
N LYS A 143 -1.56 18.97 -3.08
CA LYS A 143 -0.32 19.75 -3.12
C LYS A 143 0.55 19.51 -1.88
N PHE A 144 -0.05 19.44 -0.69
CA PHE A 144 0.68 19.12 0.53
C PHE A 144 1.27 17.69 0.49
N LEU A 145 0.54 16.74 -0.12
CA LEU A 145 0.98 15.35 -0.23
C LEU A 145 2.03 15.12 -1.32
N GLU A 146 2.31 16.06 -2.22
CA GLU A 146 3.27 15.88 -3.33
C GLU A 146 4.70 15.63 -2.83
N LEU A 147 5.22 16.49 -1.94
CA LEU A 147 6.56 16.32 -1.35
C LEU A 147 6.73 14.98 -0.62
N PRO A 148 5.84 14.56 0.31
CA PRO A 148 5.99 13.27 0.96
C PRO A 148 5.78 12.09 -0.02
N ASN A 149 4.98 12.25 -1.08
CA ASN A 149 4.88 11.23 -2.15
C ASN A 149 6.22 11.04 -2.85
N ASP A 150 6.91 12.12 -3.21
CA ASP A 150 8.23 12.06 -3.83
C ASP A 150 9.25 11.37 -2.89
N ILE A 151 9.27 11.77 -1.61
CA ILE A 151 10.19 11.19 -0.62
C ILE A 151 9.98 9.67 -0.52
N PHE A 152 8.74 9.22 -0.31
CA PHE A 152 8.46 7.78 -0.21
C PHE A 152 8.65 7.05 -1.56
N GLY A 153 8.37 7.71 -2.68
CA GLY A 153 8.67 7.21 -4.03
C GLY A 153 10.16 6.93 -4.21
N TYR A 154 11.03 7.89 -3.89
CA TYR A 154 12.48 7.71 -3.96
C TYR A 154 13.00 6.68 -2.94
N MET A 155 12.43 6.63 -1.73
CA MET A 155 12.75 5.56 -0.78
C MET A 155 12.42 4.18 -1.36
N LEU A 156 11.27 4.02 -2.00
CA LEU A 156 10.88 2.76 -2.62
C LEU A 156 11.81 2.38 -3.77
N VAL A 157 12.15 3.34 -4.66
CA VAL A 157 13.15 3.15 -5.73
C VAL A 157 14.46 2.64 -5.15
N LEU A 158 15.01 3.34 -4.15
CA LEU A 158 16.29 3.01 -3.54
C LEU A 158 16.27 1.58 -2.96
N GLY A 159 15.20 1.24 -2.24
CA GLY A 159 15.01 -0.09 -1.68
C GLY A 159 14.97 -1.18 -2.76
N ILE A 160 14.23 -0.97 -3.84
CA ILE A 160 14.13 -1.90 -4.97
C ILE A 160 15.47 -2.06 -5.70
N VAL A 161 16.18 -0.96 -5.96
CA VAL A 161 17.51 -0.99 -6.60
C VAL A 161 18.49 -1.79 -5.76
N ILE A 162 18.54 -1.57 -4.45
CA ILE A 162 19.40 -2.35 -3.55
C ILE A 162 18.98 -3.83 -3.55
N ALA A 163 17.68 -4.13 -3.56
CA ALA A 163 17.18 -5.50 -3.61
C ALA A 163 17.58 -6.24 -4.90
N ILE A 164 17.45 -5.58 -6.05
CA ILE A 164 17.86 -6.11 -7.35
C ILE A 164 19.38 -6.29 -7.40
N ALA A 165 20.15 -5.25 -7.03
CA ALA A 165 21.61 -5.31 -7.03
C ALA A 165 22.14 -6.42 -6.13
N ARG A 166 21.64 -6.52 -4.89
CA ARG A 166 22.01 -7.62 -3.99
C ARG A 166 21.69 -8.98 -4.60
N ARG A 167 20.60 -9.11 -5.35
CA ARG A 167 20.24 -10.38 -5.97
C ARG A 167 21.14 -10.76 -7.13
N LEU A 168 21.45 -9.81 -8.01
CA LEU A 168 22.26 -10.06 -9.19
C LEU A 168 23.74 -10.33 -8.82
N PHE A 169 24.24 -9.72 -7.74
CA PHE A 169 25.67 -9.75 -7.42
C PHE A 169 26.03 -10.59 -6.17
N SER A 170 25.09 -10.95 -5.29
CA SER A 170 25.45 -11.73 -4.09
C SER A 170 25.60 -13.23 -4.38
N THR A 171 26.82 -13.76 -4.20
CA THR A 171 27.18 -15.16 -4.51
C THR A 171 27.19 -16.09 -3.28
N GLY A 172 26.98 -15.56 -2.07
CA GLY A 172 27.00 -16.35 -0.82
C GLY A 172 25.93 -17.45 -0.79
N LYS A 173 26.29 -18.65 -0.29
CA LYS A 173 25.41 -19.83 -0.25
C LYS A 173 24.08 -19.57 0.47
N ASP A 174 24.11 -18.85 1.59
CA ASP A 174 22.90 -18.49 2.36
C ASP A 174 21.96 -17.55 1.60
N VAL A 175 22.52 -16.66 0.78
CA VAL A 175 21.74 -15.72 -0.04
C VAL A 175 21.11 -16.46 -1.22
N LYS A 176 21.83 -17.41 -1.83
CA LYS A 176 21.29 -18.23 -2.92
C LYS A 176 20.15 -19.14 -2.45
N ALA A 177 20.26 -19.76 -1.28
CA ALA A 177 19.19 -20.58 -0.71
C ALA A 177 17.92 -19.75 -0.44
N ARG A 178 18.06 -18.57 0.18
CA ARG A 178 16.93 -17.63 0.40
C ARG A 178 16.36 -17.04 -0.89
N ASN A 179 17.16 -16.94 -1.95
CA ASN A 179 16.73 -16.42 -3.25
C ASN A 179 15.93 -17.44 -4.08
N ALA A 180 16.07 -18.74 -3.81
CA ALA A 180 15.37 -19.80 -4.55
C ALA A 180 13.85 -19.73 -4.38
N ASP A 181 13.39 -19.29 -3.20
CA ASP A 181 11.97 -19.15 -2.89
C ASP A 181 11.41 -17.76 -3.22
N VAL A 182 12.11 -16.96 -4.03
CA VAL A 182 11.64 -15.59 -4.30
C VAL A 182 10.55 -15.57 -5.36
N ASP A 183 9.49 -14.86 -5.03
CA ASP A 183 8.48 -14.42 -5.98
C ASP A 183 8.97 -13.17 -6.74
N TRP A 184 9.41 -13.39 -7.98
CA TRP A 184 9.81 -12.32 -8.90
C TRP A 184 8.63 -11.42 -9.29
N ILE A 185 7.39 -11.89 -9.18
CA ILE A 185 6.19 -11.10 -9.51
C ILE A 185 6.14 -9.86 -8.63
N LEU A 186 6.50 -9.96 -7.34
CA LEU A 186 6.47 -8.82 -6.43
C LEU A 186 7.47 -7.74 -6.80
N ILE A 187 8.71 -8.14 -7.11
CA ILE A 187 9.77 -7.17 -7.47
C ILE A 187 9.45 -6.54 -8.82
N ILE A 188 9.06 -7.33 -9.82
CA ILE A 188 8.71 -6.81 -11.14
C ILE A 188 7.49 -5.89 -11.05
N GLY A 189 6.45 -6.29 -10.31
CA GLY A 189 5.27 -5.46 -10.11
C GLY A 189 5.59 -4.15 -9.41
N LEU A 190 6.43 -4.16 -8.36
CA LEU A 190 6.89 -2.94 -7.71
C LEU A 190 7.75 -2.05 -8.63
N VAL A 191 8.58 -2.63 -9.49
CA VAL A 191 9.31 -1.88 -10.52
C VAL A 191 8.33 -1.22 -11.50
N ILE A 192 7.27 -1.92 -11.93
CA ILE A 192 6.22 -1.35 -12.79
C ILE A 192 5.51 -0.21 -12.07
N VAL A 193 5.12 -0.39 -10.81
CA VAL A 193 4.47 0.67 -10.00
C VAL A 193 5.33 1.92 -9.98
N VAL A 194 6.60 1.81 -9.60
CA VAL A 194 7.50 2.94 -9.49
C VAL A 194 7.79 3.58 -10.84
N ALA A 195 8.12 2.78 -11.87
CA ALA A 195 8.43 3.29 -13.20
C ALA A 195 7.23 4.04 -13.81
N THR A 196 6.02 3.49 -13.67
CA THR A 196 4.81 4.14 -14.20
C THR A 196 4.38 5.33 -13.37
N GLY A 197 4.63 5.36 -12.06
CA GLY A 197 4.33 6.50 -11.19
C GLY A 197 5.19 7.72 -11.54
N PHE A 198 6.51 7.54 -11.58
CA PHE A 198 7.42 8.61 -11.99
C PHE A 198 7.20 9.05 -13.43
N TYR A 199 6.86 8.11 -14.33
CA TYR A 199 6.56 8.47 -15.71
C TYR A 199 5.23 9.23 -15.84
N ALA A 200 4.21 8.87 -15.06
CA ALA A 200 2.95 9.63 -14.98
C ALA A 200 3.19 11.05 -14.43
N GLN A 201 4.05 11.20 -13.43
CA GLN A 201 4.45 12.51 -12.91
C GLN A 201 5.21 13.33 -13.96
N TYR A 202 6.17 12.73 -14.67
CA TYR A 202 6.90 13.37 -15.77
C TYR A 202 5.97 13.86 -16.89
N LEU A 203 5.02 13.02 -17.33
CA LEU A 203 4.04 13.42 -18.33
C LEU A 203 3.25 14.64 -17.83
N ARG A 204 2.77 14.57 -16.59
CA ARG A 204 2.00 15.64 -15.99
C ARG A 204 2.78 16.96 -15.94
N THR A 205 4.01 16.97 -15.42
CA THR A 205 4.75 18.22 -15.15
C THR A 205 5.51 18.72 -16.36
N GLU A 206 6.23 17.86 -17.07
CA GLU A 206 7.17 18.27 -18.12
C GLU A 206 6.55 18.28 -19.52
N VAL A 207 5.57 17.40 -19.77
CA VAL A 207 4.95 17.27 -21.11
C VAL A 207 3.68 18.09 -21.22
N TYR A 208 2.84 18.06 -20.18
CA TYR A 208 1.54 18.72 -20.17
C TYR A 208 1.49 19.99 -19.28
N ASP A 209 2.56 20.34 -18.56
CA ASP A 209 2.63 21.54 -17.70
C ASP A 209 1.49 21.63 -16.65
N VAL A 210 1.00 20.48 -16.18
CA VAL A 210 -0.07 20.39 -15.18
C VAL A 210 0.55 20.33 -13.79
N VAL A 211 0.92 21.48 -13.24
CA VAL A 211 1.63 21.55 -11.95
C VAL A 211 0.72 21.25 -10.75
N SER A 212 -0.58 21.50 -10.86
CA SER A 212 -1.56 21.27 -9.79
C SER A 212 -2.75 20.46 -10.29
N ARG A 213 -3.43 19.77 -9.36
CA ARG A 213 -4.77 19.25 -9.59
C ARG A 213 -5.76 20.40 -9.73
N GLY A 214 -6.77 20.21 -10.57
CA GLY A 214 -7.80 21.17 -10.92
C GLY A 214 -9.03 20.49 -11.52
N LEU A 215 -9.94 21.30 -12.07
CA LEU A 215 -11.09 20.80 -12.82
C LEU A 215 -10.66 20.36 -14.23
N ILE A 216 -11.51 19.61 -14.91
CA ILE A 216 -11.22 19.11 -16.28
C ILE A 216 -10.88 20.27 -17.22
N SER A 217 -11.55 21.41 -17.05
CA SER A 217 -11.33 22.64 -17.82
C SER A 217 -9.90 23.20 -17.73
N ASP A 218 -9.19 22.87 -16.65
CA ASP A 218 -7.87 23.42 -16.36
C ASP A 218 -6.75 22.58 -17.02
N TYR A 219 -7.09 21.40 -17.54
CA TYR A 219 -6.13 20.50 -18.15
C TYR A 219 -6.00 20.73 -19.67
N PRO A 220 -4.77 20.67 -20.21
CA PRO A 220 -4.57 20.75 -21.66
C PRO A 220 -5.21 19.55 -22.36
N ALA A 221 -5.53 19.75 -23.64
CA ALA A 221 -6.11 18.71 -24.47
C ALA A 221 -5.23 17.46 -24.49
N GLY A 222 -5.84 16.30 -24.22
CA GLY A 222 -5.17 15.00 -24.23
C GLY A 222 -4.48 14.59 -22.93
N PHE A 223 -4.46 15.43 -21.89
CA PHE A 223 -3.96 15.03 -20.57
C PHE A 223 -5.01 14.30 -19.73
N PHE A 224 -6.24 14.82 -19.67
CA PHE A 224 -7.32 14.16 -18.96
C PHE A 224 -7.57 12.76 -19.55
N ASN A 225 -7.65 11.72 -18.70
CA ASN A 225 -7.69 10.31 -19.10
C ASN A 225 -6.47 9.84 -19.90
N ASN A 226 -5.29 10.43 -19.69
CA ASN A 226 -4.06 9.93 -20.30
C ASN A 226 -3.81 8.46 -19.93
N SER A 227 -3.56 7.61 -20.92
CA SER A 227 -3.52 6.15 -20.75
C SER A 227 -2.44 5.67 -19.77
N ILE A 228 -1.32 6.38 -19.64
CA ILE A 228 -0.24 6.00 -18.72
C ILE A 228 -0.59 6.37 -17.29
N VAL A 229 -1.18 7.55 -17.08
CA VAL A 229 -1.69 7.99 -15.76
C VAL A 229 -2.77 7.01 -15.29
N MET A 230 -3.73 6.70 -16.17
CA MET A 230 -4.77 5.72 -15.88
C MET A 230 -4.20 4.33 -15.60
N PHE A 231 -3.22 3.88 -16.40
CA PHE A 231 -2.59 2.60 -16.19
C PHE A 231 -1.96 2.52 -14.79
N HIS A 232 -1.23 3.56 -14.37
CA HIS A 232 -0.59 3.59 -13.06
C HIS A 232 -1.63 3.45 -11.93
N GLU A 233 -2.67 4.27 -11.96
CA GLU A 233 -3.74 4.27 -10.94
C GLU A 233 -4.46 2.91 -10.88
N VAL A 234 -4.85 2.36 -12.03
CA VAL A 234 -5.56 1.08 -12.10
C VAL A 234 -4.65 -0.08 -11.69
N PHE A 235 -3.43 -0.12 -12.22
CA PHE A 235 -2.47 -1.19 -11.93
C PHE A 235 -2.09 -1.21 -10.45
N THR A 236 -1.83 -0.05 -9.84
CA THR A 236 -1.48 0.03 -8.42
C THR A 236 -2.61 -0.45 -7.52
N MET A 237 -3.86 -0.07 -7.77
CA MET A 237 -4.99 -0.59 -6.99
C MET A 237 -5.12 -2.12 -7.11
N LEU A 238 -5.05 -2.67 -8.33
CA LEU A 238 -5.17 -4.11 -8.53
C LEU A 238 -3.98 -4.88 -7.95
N PHE A 239 -2.76 -4.39 -8.15
CA PHE A 239 -1.53 -5.08 -7.74
C PHE A 239 -1.20 -4.88 -6.25
N CYS A 240 -1.26 -3.64 -5.75
CA CYS A 240 -0.89 -3.32 -4.37
C CYS A 240 -2.03 -3.60 -3.37
N ILE A 241 -3.30 -3.61 -3.80
CA ILE A 241 -4.44 -3.82 -2.90
C ILE A 241 -5.09 -5.18 -3.19
N ALA A 242 -5.64 -5.37 -4.39
CA ALA A 242 -6.45 -6.56 -4.68
C ALA A 242 -5.63 -7.86 -4.64
N TYR A 243 -4.40 -7.84 -5.15
CA TYR A 243 -3.52 -9.01 -5.22
C TYR A 243 -2.77 -9.30 -3.90
N LEU A 244 -2.70 -8.33 -2.99
CA LEU A 244 -1.95 -8.42 -1.73
C LEU A 244 -2.26 -9.69 -0.92
N PRO A 245 -3.53 -10.02 -0.59
CA PRO A 245 -3.80 -11.16 0.27
C PRO A 245 -3.64 -12.52 -0.42
N PHE A 246 -3.42 -12.56 -1.74
CA PHE A 246 -3.33 -13.82 -2.50
C PHE A 246 -1.91 -14.21 -2.89
N SER A 247 -0.93 -13.39 -2.55
CA SER A 247 0.45 -13.54 -3.03
C SER A 247 1.42 -13.62 -1.87
N LYS A 248 2.72 -13.77 -2.19
CA LYS A 248 3.74 -13.64 -1.16
C LYS A 248 3.75 -12.25 -0.54
N TYR A 249 3.09 -11.25 -1.14
CA TYR A 249 2.98 -9.90 -0.57
C TYR A 249 2.35 -9.91 0.81
N PHE A 250 1.47 -10.87 1.09
CA PHE A 250 0.82 -11.03 2.39
C PHE A 250 1.79 -11.15 3.58
N HIS A 251 3.07 -11.47 3.36
CA HIS A 251 4.12 -11.43 4.39
C HIS A 251 4.17 -10.08 5.13
N MET A 252 3.83 -8.99 4.46
CA MET A 252 3.82 -7.65 5.06
C MET A 252 2.76 -7.48 6.16
N ILE A 253 1.72 -8.34 6.16
CA ILE A 253 0.69 -8.40 7.21
C ILE A 253 1.00 -9.55 8.16
N ALA A 254 1.28 -10.74 7.62
CA ALA A 254 1.48 -11.95 8.40
C ALA A 254 2.68 -11.85 9.35
N ALA A 255 3.84 -11.37 8.89
CA ALA A 255 5.05 -11.32 9.72
C ALA A 255 4.90 -10.38 10.93
N PRO A 256 4.38 -9.14 10.79
CA PRO A 256 4.07 -8.29 11.94
C PRO A 256 3.11 -8.93 12.94
N LEU A 257 2.04 -9.57 12.45
CA LEU A 257 1.06 -10.23 13.32
C LEU A 257 1.68 -11.41 14.08
N THR A 258 2.51 -12.22 13.42
CA THR A 258 3.24 -13.32 14.08
C THR A 258 4.19 -12.78 15.16
N ILE A 259 4.93 -11.70 14.86
CA ILE A 259 5.83 -11.04 15.81
C ILE A 259 5.08 -10.55 17.06
N LEU A 260 3.89 -9.98 16.87
CA LEU A 260 3.02 -9.49 17.93
C LEU A 260 2.43 -10.64 18.77
N VAL A 261 1.88 -11.67 18.13
CA VAL A 261 1.29 -12.84 18.79
C VAL A 261 2.35 -13.64 19.58
N ASN A 262 3.57 -13.75 19.04
CA ASN A 262 4.68 -14.45 19.68
C ASN A 262 5.49 -13.56 20.64
N LYS A 263 5.04 -12.32 20.91
CA LYS A 263 5.60 -11.43 21.94
C LYS A 263 7.10 -11.13 21.80
N GLY A 264 7.62 -11.01 20.58
CA GLY A 264 9.07 -10.84 20.43
C GLY A 264 9.84 -12.12 20.10
N GLY A 265 9.23 -13.30 20.30
CA GLY A 265 9.80 -14.61 20.00
C GLY A 265 10.03 -14.82 18.49
N GLU A 266 10.92 -15.77 18.17
CA GLU A 266 11.06 -16.30 16.81
C GLU A 266 9.86 -17.17 16.42
#